data_AF-A0A520PK80-F1
#
_entry.id   AF-A0A520PK80-F1
#
_cell.length_a   1.000
_cell.length_b   1.000
_cell.length_c   1.000
_cell.angle_alpha   90.00
_cell.angle_beta   90.00
_cell.angle_gamma   90.00
#
_symmetry.space_group_name_H-M   'P 1'
#
loop_
_entity.id
_entity.type
_entity.pdbx_description
1 polymer ?
#
loop_
_entity_poly.entity_id
_entity_poly.type
_entity_poly.pdbx_seq_one_letter_code
_entity_poly.pdbx_strand_id
1 'polypeptide(L)' 'MLIHDLKRTCSKCDGSSFQAGYDEWGSIQTNLQKLCPACSGKGYIFTELGKNLWKLYRPMIQELIREELEKKEAVQK' A
#
# COMPACT_ATOMS: atom_id res chain seq x y z
N MET A 1 -6.04 19.70 -5.95
CA MET A 1 -5.56 18.31 -6.08
C MET A 1 -6.26 17.49 -5.02
N LEU A 2 -7.16 16.61 -5.44
CA LEU A 2 -7.92 15.73 -4.59
C LEU A 2 -7.16 14.40 -4.44
N ILE A 3 -7.47 13.64 -3.40
CA ILE A 3 -6.75 12.38 -3.14
C ILE A 3 -6.89 11.38 -4.31
N HIS A 4 -7.97 11.48 -5.08
CA HIS A 4 -8.22 10.67 -6.27
C HIS A 4 -7.27 11.00 -7.43
N ASP A 5 -6.71 12.22 -7.48
CA ASP A 5 -5.72 12.61 -8.49
C ASP A 5 -4.42 11.81 -8.33
N LEU A 6 -4.16 11.30 -7.12
CA LEU A 6 -2.93 10.60 -6.75
C LEU A 6 -3.11 9.09 -6.69
N LYS A 7 -4.25 8.62 -6.20
CA LYS A 7 -4.54 7.19 -6.07
C LYS A 7 -5.98 6.88 -6.39
N ARG A 8 -6.22 5.73 -7.03
CA ARG A 8 -7.54 5.18 -7.28
C ARG A 8 -7.72 3.87 -6.52
N THR A 9 -8.94 3.59 -6.08
CA THR A 9 -9.30 2.30 -5.49
C THR A 9 -8.95 1.17 -6.47
N CYS A 10 -8.38 0.08 -5.96
CA CYS A 10 -8.09 -1.08 -6.78
C CYS A 10 -9.40 -1.78 -7.18
N SER A 11 -9.75 -1.78 -8.46
CA SER A 11 -10.98 -2.40 -8.96
C SER A 11 -11.00 -3.93 -8.91
N LYS A 12 -9.85 -4.58 -8.61
CA LYS A 12 -9.77 -6.04 -8.47
C LYS A 12 -10.13 -6.52 -7.07
N CYS A 13 -10.00 -5.67 -6.06
CA CYS A 13 -10.34 -6.00 -4.67
C CYS A 13 -11.28 -4.98 -4.03
N ASP A 14 -11.79 -4.03 -4.81
CA ASP A 14 -12.65 -2.92 -4.38
C ASP A 14 -12.17 -2.21 -3.11
N GLY A 15 -10.85 -2.05 -2.99
CA GLY A 15 -10.23 -1.39 -1.83
C GLY A 15 -9.95 -2.30 -0.64
N SER A 16 -10.45 -3.54 -0.63
CA SER A 16 -10.25 -4.46 0.49
C SER A 16 -8.81 -4.88 0.71
N SER A 17 -7.94 -4.73 -0.31
CA SER A 17 -6.54 -5.19 -0.30
C SER A 17 -6.35 -6.72 -0.36
N PHE A 18 -7.42 -7.50 -0.27
CA PHE A 18 -7.37 -8.96 -0.25
C PHE A 18 -8.11 -9.57 -1.45
N GLN A 19 -7.77 -10.81 -1.77
CA GLN A 19 -8.53 -11.66 -2.66
C GLN A 19 -8.87 -12.95 -1.92
N ALA A 20 -10.14 -13.36 -2.00
CA ALA A 20 -10.59 -14.63 -1.43
C ALA A 20 -9.80 -15.79 -2.06
N GLY A 21 -9.27 -16.68 -1.21
CA GLY A 21 -8.67 -17.93 -1.65
C GLY A 21 -9.75 -18.95 -2.00
N TYR A 22 -9.46 -19.77 -3.01
CA TYR A 22 -10.30 -20.90 -3.40
C TYR A 22 -9.47 -22.18 -3.25
N ASP A 23 -10.13 -23.28 -2.87
CA ASP A 23 -9.52 -24.60 -2.88
C ASP A 23 -9.56 -25.27 -4.27
N GLU A 24 -9.01 -26.48 -4.34
CA GLU A 24 -8.97 -27.30 -5.57
C GLU A 24 -10.36 -27.66 -6.11
N TRP A 25 -11.41 -27.51 -5.31
CA TRP A 25 -12.81 -27.76 -5.66
C TRP A 25 -13.60 -26.46 -5.92
N GLY A 26 -12.93 -25.30 -5.88
CA GLY A 26 -13.54 -24.00 -6.14
C GLY A 26 -14.38 -23.45 -4.98
N SER A 27 -14.27 -24.01 -3.78
CA SER A 27 -14.93 -23.47 -2.59
C SER A 27 -14.14 -22.30 -2.00
N ILE A 28 -14.85 -21.25 -1.56
CA ILE A 28 -14.23 -20.09 -0.91
C ILE A 28 -13.66 -20.51 0.44
N GLN A 29 -12.36 -20.28 0.64
CA GLN A 29 -11.72 -20.42 1.93
C GLN A 29 -11.53 -19.05 2.58
N THR A 30 -12.41 -18.73 3.53
CA THR A 30 -12.42 -17.43 4.24
C THR A 30 -11.14 -17.15 5.03
N ASN A 31 -10.45 -18.22 5.47
CA ASN A 31 -9.18 -18.13 6.19
C ASN A 31 -7.96 -18.00 5.26
N LEU A 32 -8.15 -18.19 3.96
CA LEU A 32 -7.10 -18.18 2.95
C LEU A 32 -7.11 -16.81 2.26
N GLN A 33 -6.90 -15.76 3.04
CA GLN A 33 -6.80 -14.40 2.53
C GLN A 33 -5.44 -14.20 1.89
N LYS A 34 -5.42 -14.07 0.57
CA LYS A 34 -4.20 -13.68 -0.16
C LYS A 34 -4.23 -12.17 -0.38
N LEU A 35 -3.05 -11.54 -0.35
CA LEU A 35 -2.92 -10.16 -0.78
C LEU A 35 -3.40 -10.04 -2.22
N CYS A 36 -4.21 -9.03 -2.51
CA CYS A 36 -4.65 -8.79 -3.88
C CYS A 36 -3.41 -8.56 -4.77
N PRO A 37 -3.17 -9.39 -5.79
CA PRO A 37 -1.95 -9.30 -6.59
C PRO A 37 -1.90 -8.02 -7.43
N ALA A 38 -3.07 -7.50 -7.82
CA ALA A 38 -3.17 -6.31 -8.67
C ALA A 38 -2.71 -5.02 -7.96
N CYS A 39 -2.88 -4.92 -6.65
CA CYS A 39 -2.42 -3.77 -5.86
C CYS A 39 -1.35 -4.15 -4.82
N SER A 40 -0.85 -5.37 -4.86
CA SER A 40 0.10 -5.93 -3.89
C SER A 40 -0.31 -5.67 -2.43
N GLY A 41 -1.59 -5.85 -2.11
CA GLY A 41 -2.10 -5.64 -0.75
C GLY A 41 -2.30 -4.19 -0.31
N LYS A 42 -2.22 -3.20 -1.21
CA LYS A 42 -2.41 -1.78 -0.85
C LYS A 42 -3.88 -1.31 -0.86
N GLY A 43 -4.75 -2.01 -1.57
CA GLY A 43 -6.16 -1.59 -1.78
C GLY A 43 -6.33 -0.44 -2.77
N TYR A 44 -5.25 0.19 -3.22
CA TYR A 44 -5.27 1.26 -4.21
C TYR A 44 -4.13 1.10 -5.21
N ILE A 45 -4.25 1.79 -6.34
CA ILE A 45 -3.23 1.90 -7.37
C ILE A 45 -2.93 3.39 -7.54
N PHE A 46 -1.64 3.76 -7.59
CA PHE A 46 -1.26 5.13 -7.91
C PHE A 46 -1.62 5.47 -9.35
N THR A 47 -2.13 6.68 -9.55
CA THR A 47 -2.19 7.31 -10.87
C THR A 47 -0.77 7.63 -11.34
N GLU A 48 -0.58 8.00 -12.60
CA GLU A 48 0.74 8.43 -13.08
C GLU A 48 1.26 9.65 -12.32
N LEU A 49 0.38 10.62 -12.03
CA LEU A 49 0.72 11.77 -11.18
C LEU A 49 1.17 11.30 -9.77
N GLY A 50 0.41 10.40 -9.15
CA GLY A 50 0.76 9.85 -7.84
C GLY A 50 2.11 9.13 -7.82
N LYS A 51 2.42 8.34 -8.87
CA LYS A 51 3.72 7.68 -9.03
C LYS A 51 4.85 8.69 -9.15
N ASN A 52 4.66 9.74 -9.95
CA ASN A 52 5.67 10.77 -10.18
C ASN A 52 5.96 11.56 -8.91
N LEU A 53 4.92 11.98 -8.18
CA LEU A 53 5.08 12.68 -6.91
C LEU A 53 5.69 11.76 -5.85
N TRP A 54 5.27 10.49 -5.77
CA TRP A 54 5.88 9.54 -4.85
C TRP A 54 7.37 9.37 -5.14
N LYS A 55 7.76 9.20 -6.41
CA LYS A 55 9.17 9.09 -6.82
C LYS A 55 9.98 10.34 -6.45
N LEU A 56 9.39 11.52 -6.59
CA LEU A 56 10.03 12.79 -6.27
C LEU A 56 10.26 12.95 -4.76
N TYR A 57 9.24 12.67 -3.94
CA TYR A 57 9.28 12.93 -2.50
C TYR A 57 9.86 11.77 -1.67
N ARG A 58 9.89 10.55 -2.21
CA ARG A 58 10.34 9.37 -1.48
C ARG A 58 11.70 9.54 -0.79
N PRO A 59 12.76 10.09 -1.42
CA PRO A 59 14.05 10.25 -0.76
C PRO A 59 13.97 11.20 0.45
N MET A 60 13.31 12.35 0.29
CA MET A 60 13.12 13.31 1.36
C MET A 60 12.32 12.71 2.53
N ILE A 61 11.25 11.97 2.24
CA ILE A 61 10.45 11.30 3.27
C ILE A 61 11.30 10.24 4.00
N GLN A 62 12.18 9.51 3.30
CA GLN A 62 13.06 8.52 3.92
C GLN A 62 14.06 9.18 4.88
N GLU A 63 14.64 10.33 4.51
CA GLU A 63 15.51 11.08 5.40
C GLU A 63 14.76 11.57 6.65
N LEU A 64 13.57 12.13 6.48
CA LEU A 64 12.74 12.56 7.61
C LEU A 64 12.40 11.41 8.56
N ILE A 65 12.08 10.22 8.03
CA ILE A 65 11.84 9.03 8.84
C ILE A 65 13.11 8.62 9.59
N ARG A 66 14.27 8.62 8.92
CA ARG A 66 15.55 8.27 9.53
C ARG A 66 15.91 9.21 10.68
N GLU A 67 15.82 10.52 10.46
CA GLU A 67 16.09 11.53 11.48
C GLU A 67 15.17 11.37 12.71
N GLU A 68 13.89 11.05 12.49
CA GLU A 68 12.94 10.85 13.57
C GLU A 68 13.23 9.57 14.38
N LEU A 69 13.67 8.49 13.73
CA LEU A 69 14.09 7.26 14.40
C LEU A 69 15.35 7.49 15.24
N GLU A 70 16.36 8.17 14.69
CA GLU A 70 17.60 8.49 15.40
C GLU A 70 17.35 9.37 16.63
N LYS A 71 16.46 10.37 16.53
CA LYS A 71 16.04 11.19 17.68
C LYS A 71 15.39 10.35 18.78
N LYS A 72 14.51 9.42 18.43
CA LYS A 72 13.84 8.55 19.41
C LYS A 72 14.83 7.62 20.12
N GLU A 73 15.84 7.12 19.43
CA GLU A 73 16.90 6.31 20.04
C GLU A 73 17.80 7.14 20.96
N ALA A 74 18.08 8.40 20.61
CA ALA A 74 18.87 9.30 21.45
C ALA A 74 18.15 9.71 22.75
N VAL A 75 16.81 9.77 22.76
CA VAL A 75 16.00 10.08 23.95
C VAL A 75 15.86 8.88 24.89
N GLN A 76 16.11 7.66 24.41
CA GLN A 76 16.02 6.43 25.21
C GLN A 76 17.34 6.01 25.87
N LYS A 77 18.43 6.76 25.65
CA LYS A 77 19.74 6.57 26.30
C LYS A 77 19.96 7.62 27.37
#